data_AF-A0A2N3B8F1-F1
#
_entry.id   AF-A0A2N3B8F1-F1
#
_cell.length_a   1.000
_cell.length_b   1.000
_cell.length_c   1.000
_cell.angle_alpha   90.00
_cell.angle_beta   90.00
_cell.angle_gamma   90.00
#
_symmetry.space_group_name_H-M   'P 1'
#
loop_
_entity.id
_entity.type
_entity.pdbx_description
1 polymer ?
#
loop_
_entity_poly.entity_id
_entity_poly.type
_entity_poly.pdbx_seq_one_letter_code
_entity_poly.pdbx_strand_id
1 'polypeptide(L)'
;MNPSPFATIGLLIASNVFMTFAWYGHLKFKAAPLYAVILISWGIAFFEYTLQVPANRIGHGYFSAAELKTIQEVITLMVFAAFSVWFLDEPLRWNHAVG
;
A
#
# COMPACT_ATOMS: atom_id res chain seq x y z
N MET A 1 6.48 1.39 -23.83
CA MET A 1 7.04 0.49 -22.80
C MET A 1 6.38 -0.86 -23.01
N ASN A 2 7.14 -1.95 -23.08
CA ASN A 2 6.53 -3.29 -23.20
C ASN A 2 5.83 -3.62 -21.88
N PRO A 3 4.55 -4.02 -21.89
CA PRO A 3 3.85 -4.39 -20.68
C PRO A 3 4.53 -5.57 -20.00
N SER A 4 4.86 -5.43 -18.72
CA SER A 4 5.39 -6.52 -17.90
C SER A 4 4.47 -6.71 -16.69
N PRO A 5 3.62 -7.76 -16.70
CA PRO A 5 2.72 -8.06 -15.59
C PRO A 5 3.46 -8.25 -14.26
N PHE A 6 4.61 -8.94 -14.29
CA PHE A 6 5.43 -9.18 -13.09
C PHE A 6 6.02 -7.89 -12.52
N ALA A 7 6.56 -7.01 -13.38
CA ALA A 7 7.08 -5.72 -12.94
C ALA A 7 5.96 -4.83 -12.38
N THR A 8 4.77 -4.87 -13.00
CA THR A 8 3.59 -4.15 -12.53
C THR A 8 3.20 -4.60 -11.12
N ILE A 9 2.95 -5.90 -10.92
CA ILE A 9 2.53 -6.45 -9.62
C ILE A 9 3.60 -6.18 -8.55
N GLY A 10 4.88 -6.38 -8.87
CA GLY A 10 5.98 -6.12 -7.93
C GLY A 10 6.03 -4.65 -7.47
N LEU A 11 5.88 -3.70 -8.41
CA LEU A 11 5.81 -2.28 -8.09
C LEU A 11 4.55 -1.91 -7.28
N LEU A 12 3.39 -2.50 -7.62
CA LEU A 12 2.15 -2.27 -6.89
C LEU A 12 2.24 -2.77 -5.44
N ILE A 13 2.86 -3.92 -5.20
CA ILE A 13 3.13 -4.44 -3.85
C ILE A 13 4.05 -3.49 -3.09
N ALA A 14 5.18 -3.11 -3.68
CA ALA A 14 6.13 -2.21 -3.04
C ALA A 14 5.49 -0.85 -2.70
N SER A 15 4.72 -0.28 -3.63
CA SER A 15 3.94 0.93 -3.42
C SER A 15 2.99 0.79 -2.24
N ASN A 16 2.22 -0.30 -2.20
CA ASN A 16 1.22 -0.51 -1.16
C ASN A 16 1.83 -0.62 0.26
N VAL A 17 3.04 -1.18 0.37
CA VAL A 17 3.78 -1.18 1.65
C VAL A 17 4.03 0.25 2.12
N PHE A 18 4.58 1.12 1.25
CA PHE A 18 4.77 2.54 1.61
C PHE A 18 3.43 3.21 2.00
N MET A 19 2.36 2.94 1.24
CA MET A 19 1.05 3.51 1.55
C MET A 19 0.53 3.09 2.93
N THR A 20 0.68 1.81 3.27
CA THR A 20 0.24 1.25 4.54
C THR A 20 1.00 1.89 5.70
N PHE A 21 2.31 2.10 5.57
CA PHE A 21 3.10 2.84 6.56
C PHE A 21 2.71 4.31 6.64
N ALA A 22 2.44 4.97 5.52
CA ALA A 22 2.00 6.36 5.50
C ALA A 22 0.68 6.56 6.24
N TRP A 23 -0.28 5.65 6.09
CA TRP A 23 -1.59 5.70 6.74
C TRP A 23 -1.60 5.22 8.19
N TYR A 24 -0.88 4.14 8.51
CA TYR A 24 -1.06 3.46 9.79
C TYR A 24 0.23 3.33 10.61
N GLY A 25 1.41 3.52 10.00
CA GLY A 25 2.70 3.41 10.68
C GLY A 25 2.81 4.29 11.92
N HIS A 26 2.23 5.48 11.84
CA HIS A 26 2.24 6.44 12.94
C HIS A 26 1.38 6.05 14.14
N LEU A 27 0.49 5.06 14.02
CA LEU A 27 -0.35 4.60 15.14
C LEU A 27 0.49 4.01 16.29
N LYS A 28 1.72 3.57 16.00
CA LYS A 28 2.70 3.14 17.01
C LYS A 28 3.34 4.31 17.76
N PHE A 29 3.22 5.55 17.25
CA PHE A 29 3.86 6.76 17.77
C PHE A 29 2.83 7.80 18.24
N LYS A 30 1.90 7.40 19.10
CA LYS A 30 0.76 8.26 19.53
C LYS A 30 1.17 9.53 20.28
N ALA A 31 2.37 9.59 20.84
CA ALA A 31 2.90 10.76 21.53
C ALA A 31 3.54 11.79 20.57
N ALA A 32 3.70 11.47 19.29
CA ALA A 32 4.29 12.38 18.31
C ALA A 32 3.32 13.53 17.98
N PRO A 33 3.81 14.77 17.81
CA PRO A 33 2.97 15.90 17.43
C PRO A 33 2.31 15.69 16.06
N LEU A 34 1.01 15.96 15.95
CA LEU A 34 0.22 15.69 14.74
C LEU A 34 0.85 16.28 13.46
N TYR A 35 1.37 17.51 13.52
CA TYR A 35 2.01 18.14 12.37
C TYR A 35 3.24 17.37 11.86
N ALA A 36 4.05 16.83 12.77
CA ALA A 36 5.23 16.04 12.41
C ALA A 36 4.81 14.72 11.76
N VAL A 37 3.78 14.08 12.31
CA VAL A 37 3.23 12.84 11.76
C VAL A 37 2.69 13.05 10.34
N ILE A 38 1.92 14.11 10.11
CA ILE A 38 1.38 14.45 8.78
C ILE A 38 2.51 14.66 7.77
N LEU A 39 3.54 15.42 8.12
CA LEU A 39 4.68 15.69 7.24
C LEU A 39 5.47 14.42 6.91
N ILE A 40 5.69 13.55 7.90
CA ILE A 40 6.36 12.25 7.70
C ILE A 40 5.51 11.36 6.79
N SER A 41 4.21 11.23 7.04
CA SER A 41 3.29 10.45 6.21
C SER A 41 3.27 10.95 4.76
N TRP A 42 3.31 12.27 4.54
CA TRP A 42 3.45 12.85 3.20
C TRP A 42 4.79 12.49 2.55
N GLY A 43 5.89 12.53 3.31
CA GLY A 43 7.21 12.10 2.83
C GLY A 43 7.23 10.63 2.40
N ILE A 44 6.54 9.75 3.14
CA ILE A 44 6.41 8.33 2.78
C ILE A 44 5.52 8.17 1.53
N ALA A 45 4.38 8.86 1.47
CA ALA A 45 3.46 8.82 0.33
C ALA A 45 4.11 9.33 -0.97
N PHE A 46 5.08 10.26 -0.88
CA PHE A 46 5.85 10.66 -2.05
C PHE A 46 6.56 9.47 -2.72
N PHE A 47 7.23 8.61 -1.95
CA PHE A 47 7.92 7.43 -2.49
C PHE A 47 6.94 6.39 -3.05
N GLU A 48 5.78 6.22 -2.41
CA GLU A 48 4.67 5.42 -2.94
C GLU A 48 4.34 5.86 -4.37
N TYR A 49 4.10 7.16 -4.60
CA TYR A 49 3.75 7.67 -5.91
C TYR A 49 4.83 7.42 -6.98
N THR A 50 6.12 7.43 -6.58
CA THR A 50 7.22 7.12 -7.52
C THR A 50 7.18 5.68 -8.02
N LEU A 51 6.49 4.77 -7.32
CA LEU A 51 6.32 3.36 -7.70
C LEU A 51 4.94 3.12 -8.34
N GLN A 52 3.88 3.68 -7.74
CA GLN A 52 2.51 3.52 -8.19
C GLN A 52 2.29 4.02 -9.61
N VAL A 53 2.83 5.20 -9.94
CA VAL A 53 2.62 5.83 -11.25
C VAL A 53 3.28 5.03 -12.37
N PRO A 54 4.56 4.62 -12.27
CA PRO A 54 5.17 3.70 -13.23
C PRO A 54 4.47 2.34 -13.31
N ALA A 55 4.08 1.75 -12.18
CA ALA A 55 3.39 0.46 -12.16
C ALA A 55 2.13 0.48 -13.02
N ASN A 56 1.26 1.46 -12.78
CA ASN A 56 0.03 1.62 -13.54
C ASN A 56 0.31 1.91 -15.01
N ARG A 57 1.31 2.76 -15.33
CA ARG A 57 1.67 3.06 -16.73
C ARG A 57 2.25 1.87 -17.49
N ILE A 58 3.03 1.01 -16.82
CA ILE A 58 3.60 -0.20 -17.41
C ILE A 58 2.54 -1.29 -17.60
N GLY A 59 1.64 -1.43 -16.62
CA GLY A 59 0.57 -2.43 -16.67
C GLY A 59 -0.58 -2.06 -17.60
N HIS A 60 -0.88 -0.75 -17.73
CA HIS A 60 -1.99 -0.25 -18.53
C HIS A 60 -1.73 -0.50 -20.02
N GLY A 61 -2.56 -1.37 -20.61
CA GLY A 61 -2.39 -1.89 -21.97
C GLY A 61 -2.31 -3.42 -22.02
N TYR A 62 -1.84 -4.05 -20.94
CA TYR A 62 -2.07 -5.48 -20.69
C TYR A 62 -3.26 -5.69 -19.75
N PHE A 63 -3.32 -4.88 -18.68
CA PHE A 63 -4.47 -4.78 -17.79
C PHE A 63 -5.29 -3.54 -18.13
N SER A 64 -6.60 -3.63 -17.96
CA SER A 64 -7.49 -2.48 -17.87
C SER A 64 -7.31 -1.73 -16.55
N ALA A 65 -7.77 -0.48 -16.50
CA ALA A 65 -7.75 0.30 -15.26
C ALA A 65 -8.53 -0.38 -14.12
N ALA A 66 -9.63 -1.07 -14.46
CA ALA A 66 -10.42 -1.84 -13.48
C ALA A 66 -9.61 -3.01 -12.91
N GLU A 67 -8.93 -3.79 -13.75
CA GLU A 67 -8.08 -4.90 -13.30
C GLU A 67 -6.92 -4.44 -12.44
N LEU A 68 -6.24 -3.34 -12.80
CA LEU A 68 -5.17 -2.75 -11.99
C LEU A 68 -5.67 -2.34 -10.60
N LYS A 69 -6.88 -1.75 -10.54
CA LYS A 69 -7.50 -1.36 -9.28
C LYS A 69 -7.85 -2.57 -8.43
N THR A 70 -8.46 -3.60 -9.01
CA THR A 70 -8.77 -4.86 -8.32
C THR A 70 -7.51 -5.52 -7.78
N ILE A 71 -6.43 -5.59 -8.57
CA ILE A 71 -5.13 -6.11 -8.13
C ILE A 71 -4.62 -5.31 -6.92
N GLN A 72 -4.70 -3.97 -6.98
CA GLN A 72 -4.31 -3.12 -5.86
C GLN A 72 -5.16 -3.33 -4.61
N GLU A 73 -6.47 -3.54 -4.72
CA GLU A 73 -7.33 -3.83 -3.56
C GLU A 73 -6.96 -5.15 -2.89
N VAL A 74 -6.74 -6.20 -3.68
CA VAL A 74 -6.28 -7.50 -3.17
C VAL A 74 -4.92 -7.35 -2.49
N ILE A 75 -3.98 -6.64 -3.10
CA ILE A 75 -2.68 -6.32 -2.49
C ILE A 75 -2.87 -5.54 -1.18
N THR A 76 -3.73 -4.52 -1.17
CA THR A 76 -3.98 -3.68 0.00
C THR A 76 -4.46 -4.52 1.18
N LEU A 77 -5.43 -5.40 0.96
CA LEU A 77 -5.95 -6.27 2.01
C LEU A 77 -4.87 -7.22 2.54
N MET A 78 -4.07 -7.84 1.66
CA MET A 78 -3.00 -8.75 2.07
C MET A 78 -1.87 -8.03 2.83
N VAL A 79 -1.42 -6.87 2.34
CA VAL A 79 -0.35 -6.08 2.96
C VAL A 79 -0.84 -5.50 4.29
N PHE A 80 -2.06 -4.99 4.35
CA PHE A 80 -2.66 -4.49 5.59
C PHE A 80 -2.81 -5.60 6.63
N ALA A 81 -3.26 -6.79 6.22
CA ALA A 81 -3.36 -7.96 7.09
C ALA A 81 -2.00 -8.30 7.72
N ALA A 82 -0.96 -8.41 6.90
CA ALA A 82 0.42 -8.62 7.36
C ALA A 82 0.91 -7.51 8.30
N PHE A 83 0.65 -6.25 7.94
CA PHE A 83 1.03 -5.08 8.71
C PHE A 83 0.35 -5.03 10.08
N SER A 84 -0.94 -5.33 10.16
CA SER A 84 -1.70 -5.34 11.42
C SER A 84 -1.11 -6.35 12.41
N VAL A 85 -0.82 -7.57 11.94
CA VAL A 85 -0.26 -8.63 12.80
C VAL A 85 1.18 -8.35 13.21
N TRP A 86 2.04 -7.94 12.27
CA TRP A 86 3.49 -7.85 12.54
C TRP A 86 3.98 -6.48 12.99
N PHE A 87 3.30 -5.40 12.60
CA PHE A 87 3.72 -4.03 12.96
C PHE A 87 2.90 -3.44 14.10
N LEU A 88 1.58 -3.62 14.08
CA LEU A 88 0.69 -3.11 15.14
C LEU A 88 0.52 -4.08 16.30
N ASP A 89 1.00 -5.32 16.18
CA ASP A 89 0.78 -6.39 17.16
C ASP A 89 -0.73 -6.66 17.40
N GLU A 90 -1.56 -6.37 16.40
CA GLU A 90 -3.02 -6.53 16.42
C GLU A 90 -3.38 -7.82 15.66
N PRO A 91 -3.72 -8.93 16.35
CA PRO A 91 -4.05 -10.17 15.68
C PRO A 91 -5.38 -10.03 14.91
N LEU A 92 -5.35 -10.38 13.63
CA LEU A 92 -6.56 -10.48 12.80
C LEU A 92 -7.46 -11.59 13.34
N ARG A 93 -8.43 -11.23 14.17
CA ARG A 93 -9.47 -12.15 14.63
C ARG A 93 -10.42 -12.44 13.47
N TRP A 94 -10.89 -13.69 13.38
CA TRP A 94 -11.76 -14.24 12.31
C TRP A 94 -12.95 -13.34 11.92
N ASN A 95 -13.44 -12.49 12.84
CA ASN A 95 -14.50 -11.52 12.56
C ASN A 95 -14.10 -10.36 11.61
N HIS A 96 -12.81 -10.18 11.30
CA HIS A 96 -12.33 -9.18 10.34
C HIS A 96 -12.25 -9.69 8.89
N ALA A 97 -12.43 -11.00 8.65
CA ALA A 97 -12.38 -11.57 7.31
C ALA A 97 -13.71 -11.40 6.52
N VAL A 98 -14.75 -10.86 7.18
CA VAL A 98 -16.12 -10.70 6.63
C VAL A 98 -16.55 -9.22 6.63
N GLY A 99 -15.66 -8.30 7.05
CA GLY A 99 -15.90 -6.86 7.09
C GLY A 99 -15.40 -6.14 5.83
#